data_AF-A0A3C1XBG6-F1
#
_entry.id   AF-A0A3C1XBG6-F1
#
_cell.length_a   1.000
_cell.length_b   1.000
_cell.length_c   1.000
_cell.angle_alpha   90.00
_cell.angle_beta   90.00
_cell.angle_gamma   90.00
#
_symmetry.space_group_name_H-M   'P 1'
#
loop_
_entity.id
_entity.type
_entity.pdbx_description
1 polymer ?
#
loop_
_entity_poly.entity_id
_entity_poly.type
_entity_poly.pdbx_seq_one_letter_code
_entity_poly.pdbx_strand_id
1 'polypeptide(L)'
;MPLVSKRCPECGGELMVDEKKKEAVCQYCGTSFMISNPEVHVHNGQSMEEKLNSAETFLTVHQDFEKAYTIFEQIANEFPNDYRGWWGMARAATHEFQDVDHHGKSESNVRHAQNVAPEAVRIEVNETWQEYQRCCKEMAERVLERQLEEEQKFQKEFDSLLSESGRLSDLSNRLHIGSKILLIIGIVLIIPPLCLQMDSFAGSSVLSVICIVISILLLIKRNKSDREWKIVDEKLKRMKEKK
;
A
#
# COMPACT_ATOMS: atom_id res chain seq x y z
N MET A 1 -34.13 -50.84 36.40
CA MET A 1 -33.96 -49.37 36.34
C MET A 1 -32.71 -49.12 35.51
N PRO A 2 -32.72 -48.20 34.52
CA PRO A 2 -31.63 -48.10 33.57
C PRO A 2 -30.46 -47.36 34.23
N LEU A 3 -29.37 -48.09 34.49
CA LEU A 3 -28.09 -47.51 34.85
C LEU A 3 -27.61 -46.72 33.62
N VAL A 4 -27.62 -45.39 33.70
CA VAL A 4 -27.07 -44.54 32.64
C VAL A 4 -25.56 -44.60 32.75
N SER A 5 -24.94 -45.48 31.98
CA SER A 5 -23.49 -45.59 31.82
C SER A 5 -22.92 -44.25 31.32
N LYS A 6 -22.37 -43.46 32.23
CA LYS A 6 -21.62 -42.23 31.92
C LYS A 6 -20.13 -42.55 32.03
N ARG A 7 -19.37 -42.21 30.99
CA ARG A 7 -17.90 -42.35 30.98
C ARG A 7 -17.25 -41.14 31.65
N CYS A 8 -16.19 -41.39 32.41
CA CYS A 8 -15.36 -40.37 33.02
C CYS A 8 -14.68 -39.51 31.93
N PRO A 9 -14.75 -38.18 31.98
CA PRO A 9 -14.11 -37.31 30.98
C PRO A 9 -12.58 -37.34 31.06
N GLU A 10 -12.03 -37.69 32.22
CA GLU A 10 -10.57 -37.73 32.47
C GLU A 10 -9.91 -39.02 31.98
N CYS A 11 -10.54 -40.18 32.20
CA CYS A 11 -9.91 -41.47 31.90
C CYS A 11 -10.74 -42.38 31.00
N GLY A 12 -11.96 -41.95 30.61
CA GLY A 12 -12.89 -42.76 29.82
C GLY A 12 -13.51 -43.95 30.57
N GLY A 13 -13.13 -44.19 31.83
CA GLY A 13 -13.60 -45.29 32.67
C GLY A 13 -15.08 -45.15 33.05
N GLU A 14 -15.73 -46.26 33.35
CA GLU A 14 -17.16 -46.27 33.70
C GLU A 14 -17.38 -45.67 35.10
N LEU A 15 -18.30 -44.70 35.19
CA LEU A 15 -18.62 -44.01 36.44
C LEU A 15 -19.76 -44.74 37.15
N MET A 16 -19.51 -45.19 38.38
CA MET A 16 -20.54 -45.77 39.24
C MET A 16 -21.25 -44.65 39.98
N VAL A 17 -22.52 -44.41 39.63
CA VAL A 17 -23.37 -43.42 40.28
C VAL A 17 -24.30 -44.13 41.26
N ASP A 18 -24.19 -43.81 42.55
CA ASP A 18 -25.13 -44.29 43.57
C ASP A 18 -26.27 -43.27 43.68
N GLU A 19 -27.48 -43.62 43.25
CA GLU A 19 -28.65 -42.72 43.23
C GLU A 19 -28.98 -42.12 44.63
N LYS A 20 -28.48 -42.71 45.72
CA LYS A 20 -28.69 -42.22 47.09
C LYS A 20 -27.64 -41.23 47.57
N LYS A 21 -26.45 -41.22 46.97
CA LYS A 21 -25.36 -40.31 47.33
C LYS A 21 -25.19 -39.32 46.19
N LYS A 22 -25.26 -38.02 46.48
CA LYS A 22 -25.04 -36.94 45.51
C LYS A 22 -23.58 -36.84 45.05
N GLU A 23 -22.83 -37.93 45.09
CA GLU A 23 -21.40 -38.00 44.83
C GLU A 23 -21.14 -39.25 44.00
N ALA A 24 -20.58 -39.06 42.80
CA ALA A 24 -20.09 -40.14 41.96
C ALA A 24 -18.57 -40.15 41.98
N VAL A 25 -17.96 -41.31 42.23
CA VAL A 25 -16.51 -41.45 42.31
C VAL A 25 -16.05 -42.42 41.23
N CYS A 26 -15.07 -42.00 40.42
CA CYS A 26 -14.46 -42.89 39.44
C CYS A 26 -13.53 -43.89 40.14
N GLN A 27 -13.76 -45.20 39.93
CA GLN A 27 -12.93 -46.25 40.54
C GLN A 27 -11.52 -46.35 39.91
N TYR A 28 -11.31 -45.75 38.74
CA TYR A 28 -10.05 -45.82 38.02
C TYR A 28 -9.11 -44.66 38.35
N CYS A 29 -9.61 -43.42 38.38
CA CYS A 29 -8.79 -42.24 38.67
C CYS A 29 -9.07 -41.60 40.04
N GLY A 30 -10.11 -42.04 40.77
CA GLY A 30 -10.44 -41.54 42.10
C GLY A 30 -11.15 -40.18 42.13
N THR A 31 -11.43 -39.56 40.98
CA THR A 31 -12.10 -38.25 40.90
C THR A 31 -13.54 -38.34 41.40
N SER A 32 -13.92 -37.46 42.33
CA SER A 32 -15.29 -37.33 42.85
C SER A 32 -16.04 -36.16 42.21
N PHE A 33 -17.31 -36.38 41.89
CA PHE A 33 -18.20 -35.40 41.25
C PHE A 33 -19.47 -35.25 42.08
N MET A 34 -19.82 -34.02 42.45
CA MET A 34 -21.10 -33.75 43.10
C MET A 34 -22.24 -33.63 42.08
N ILE A 35 -23.30 -34.40 42.26
CA ILE A 35 -24.50 -34.39 41.42
C ILE A 35 -25.56 -33.49 42.09
N SER A 36 -25.61 -32.22 41.68
CA SER A 36 -26.68 -31.29 42.01
C SER A 36 -27.62 -31.15 40.80
N ASN A 37 -28.74 -31.87 40.82
CA ASN A 37 -29.81 -31.86 39.82
C ASN A 37 -29.45 -32.43 38.42
N PRO A 38 -30.44 -32.93 37.65
CA PRO A 38 -30.18 -33.66 36.39
C PRO A 38 -29.73 -32.78 35.22
N GLU A 39 -29.60 -31.47 35.41
CA GLU A 39 -28.91 -30.58 34.48
C GLU A 39 -27.52 -30.27 35.03
N VAL A 40 -26.62 -31.23 34.83
CA VAL A 40 -25.18 -31.02 35.06
C VAL A 40 -24.68 -30.11 33.95
N HIS A 41 -24.75 -28.79 34.15
CA HIS A 41 -23.85 -27.88 33.47
C HIS A 41 -22.45 -28.14 34.03
N VAL A 42 -21.73 -29.03 33.36
CA VAL A 42 -20.30 -29.25 33.58
C VAL A 42 -19.61 -27.94 33.23
N HIS A 43 -19.32 -27.10 34.22
CA HIS A 43 -18.31 -26.07 34.06
C HIS A 43 -16.98 -26.81 33.89
N ASN A 44 -16.59 -27.04 32.65
CA ASN A 44 -15.24 -27.48 32.31
C ASN A 44 -14.31 -26.29 32.58
N GLY A 45 -14.03 -26.04 33.86
CA GLY A 45 -13.19 -24.93 34.30
C GLY A 45 -11.74 -25.29 34.02
N GLN A 46 -11.32 -25.15 32.75
CA GLN A 46 -9.90 -25.20 32.42
C GLN A 46 -9.19 -24.13 33.25
N SER A 47 -8.12 -24.53 33.93
CA SER A 47 -7.31 -23.58 34.70
C SER A 47 -6.69 -22.54 33.77
N MET A 48 -6.36 -21.36 34.33
CA MET A 48 -5.67 -20.31 33.57
C MET A 48 -4.39 -20.84 32.91
N GLU A 49 -3.62 -21.63 33.65
CA GLU A 49 -2.37 -22.27 33.19
C GLU A 49 -2.59 -23.26 32.04
N GLU A 50 -3.68 -24.03 32.04
CA GLU A 50 -4.01 -24.91 30.91
C GLU A 50 -4.30 -24.11 29.64
N LYS A 51 -5.06 -23.02 29.75
CA LYS A 51 -5.34 -22.13 28.61
C LYS A 51 -4.07 -21.50 28.09
N LEU A 52 -3.19 -21.03 28.98
CA LEU A 52 -1.88 -20.48 28.60
C LEU A 52 -1.00 -21.51 27.89
N ASN A 53 -0.92 -22.73 28.42
CA ASN A 53 -0.16 -23.81 27.78
C ASN A 53 -0.73 -24.16 26.39
N SER A 54 -2.06 -24.16 26.26
CA SER A 54 -2.71 -24.37 24.97
C SER A 54 -2.38 -23.24 23.99
N ALA A 55 -2.48 -21.98 24.42
CA ALA A 55 -2.16 -20.82 23.59
C ALA A 55 -0.70 -20.84 23.13
N GLU A 56 0.23 -21.12 24.05
CA GLU A 56 1.66 -21.22 23.74
C GLU A 56 1.96 -22.37 22.77
N THR A 57 1.25 -23.50 22.89
CA THR A 57 1.38 -24.61 21.95
C THR A 57 0.90 -24.20 20.55
N PHE A 58 -0.22 -23.50 20.43
CA PHE A 58 -0.67 -22.98 19.13
C PHE A 58 0.31 -21.97 18.53
N LEU A 59 0.87 -21.10 19.37
CA LEU A 59 1.82 -20.07 18.97
C LEU A 59 3.15 -20.66 18.46
N THR A 60 3.75 -21.56 19.23
CA THR A 60 5.13 -22.03 19.00
C THR A 60 5.21 -23.32 18.19
N VAL A 61 4.32 -24.28 18.45
CA VAL A 61 4.37 -25.62 17.84
C VAL A 61 3.57 -25.66 16.55
N HIS A 62 2.33 -25.14 16.59
CA HIS A 62 1.44 -25.19 15.43
C HIS A 62 1.60 -23.98 14.50
N GLN A 63 2.22 -22.90 14.98
CA GLN A 63 2.30 -21.61 14.27
C GLN A 63 0.91 -21.12 13.82
N ASP A 64 -0.12 -21.45 14.61
CA ASP A 64 -1.50 -21.05 14.39
C ASP A 64 -1.76 -19.77 15.21
N PHE A 65 -1.25 -18.66 14.68
CA PHE A 65 -1.23 -17.37 15.35
C PHE A 65 -2.63 -16.84 15.67
N GLU A 66 -3.59 -17.06 14.77
CA GLU A 66 -4.97 -16.65 14.97
C GLU A 66 -5.61 -17.40 16.14
N LYS A 67 -5.46 -18.74 16.19
CA LYS A 67 -5.97 -19.50 17.35
C LYS A 67 -5.27 -19.10 18.63
N ALA A 68 -3.95 -18.94 18.62
CA ALA A 68 -3.21 -18.47 19.78
C ALA A 68 -3.75 -17.11 20.27
N TYR A 69 -3.95 -16.15 19.36
CA TYR A 69 -4.50 -14.83 19.66
C TYR A 69 -5.87 -14.94 20.35
N THR A 70 -6.78 -15.75 19.81
CA THR A 70 -8.13 -15.90 20.40
C THR A 70 -8.11 -16.47 21.81
N ILE A 71 -7.20 -17.41 22.10
CA ILE A 71 -7.07 -17.98 23.44
C ILE A 71 -6.43 -16.95 24.38
N PHE A 72 -5.42 -16.21 23.94
CA PHE A 72 -4.85 -15.11 24.72
C PHE A 72 -5.85 -13.98 25.00
N GLU A 73 -6.73 -13.67 24.06
CA GLU A 73 -7.83 -12.72 24.25
C GLU A 73 -8.82 -13.21 25.31
N GLN A 74 -9.19 -14.50 25.30
CA GLN A 74 -10.00 -15.09 26.36
C GLN A 74 -9.32 -14.98 27.73
N ILE A 75 -8.02 -15.28 27.80
CA ILE A 75 -7.23 -15.17 29.04
C ILE A 75 -7.19 -13.72 29.53
N ALA A 76 -6.96 -12.75 28.64
CA ALA A 76 -6.91 -11.34 29.00
C ALA A 76 -8.27 -10.82 29.51
N ASN A 77 -9.38 -11.34 28.96
CA ASN A 77 -10.72 -10.98 29.40
C ASN A 77 -11.10 -11.62 30.75
N GLU A 78 -10.70 -12.87 30.98
CA GLU A 78 -10.97 -13.59 32.24
C GLU A 78 -10.04 -13.14 33.38
N PHE A 79 -8.79 -12.80 33.06
CA PHE A 79 -7.74 -12.45 34.01
C PHE A 79 -7.07 -11.12 33.60
N PRO A 80 -7.79 -9.97 33.67
CA PRO A 80 -7.30 -8.69 33.16
C PRO A 80 -6.06 -8.15 33.89
N ASN A 81 -5.82 -8.61 35.12
CA ASN A 81 -4.66 -8.23 35.93
C ASN A 81 -3.40 -9.07 35.62
N ASP A 82 -3.51 -10.10 34.77
CA ASP A 82 -2.36 -10.90 34.35
C ASP A 82 -1.84 -10.39 33.00
N TYR A 83 -0.54 -10.09 32.95
CA TYR A 83 0.08 -9.54 31.75
C TYR A 83 0.18 -10.57 30.61
N ARG A 84 0.18 -11.87 30.90
CA ARG A 84 0.49 -12.95 29.94
C ARG A 84 -0.52 -13.00 28.80
N GLY A 85 -1.81 -12.75 29.07
CA GLY A 85 -2.83 -12.67 28.03
C GLY A 85 -2.58 -11.50 27.08
N TRP A 86 -2.36 -10.30 27.64
CA TRP A 86 -2.07 -9.09 26.86
C TRP A 86 -0.78 -9.21 26.04
N TRP A 87 0.29 -9.73 26.64
CA TRP A 87 1.56 -9.95 25.96
C TRP A 87 1.47 -11.03 24.89
N GLY A 88 0.78 -12.13 25.18
CA GLY A 88 0.53 -13.22 24.23
C GLY A 88 -0.24 -12.78 22.99
N MET A 89 -1.20 -11.87 23.12
CA MET A 89 -1.87 -11.28 21.96
C MET A 89 -0.92 -10.48 21.06
N ALA A 90 0.00 -9.70 21.64
CA ALA A 90 0.99 -8.95 20.85
C ALA A 90 1.96 -9.89 20.14
N ARG A 91 2.43 -10.93 20.84
CA ARG A 91 3.26 -12.00 20.29
C ARG A 91 2.57 -12.71 19.11
N ALA A 92 1.32 -13.12 19.30
CA ALA A 92 0.53 -13.78 18.26
C ALA A 92 0.30 -12.87 17.05
N ALA A 93 -0.12 -11.61 17.27
CA ALA A 93 -0.44 -10.69 16.18
C ALA A 93 0.78 -10.26 15.34
N THR A 94 1.99 -10.36 15.88
CA THR A 94 3.26 -10.01 15.22
C THR A 94 4.08 -11.23 14.79
N HIS A 95 3.49 -12.43 14.90
CA HIS A 95 4.16 -13.70 14.64
C HIS A 95 5.51 -13.81 15.36
N GLU A 96 5.50 -13.67 16.69
CA GLU A 96 6.70 -13.61 17.54
C GLU A 96 7.64 -12.45 17.20
N PHE A 97 7.08 -11.27 16.88
CA PHE A 97 7.82 -10.05 16.49
C PHE A 97 8.64 -10.20 15.20
N GLN A 98 8.32 -11.18 14.36
CA GLN A 98 9.00 -11.43 13.09
C GLN A 98 8.27 -10.79 11.90
N ASP A 99 7.02 -10.38 12.10
CA ASP A 99 6.16 -9.84 11.06
C ASP A 99 5.41 -8.59 11.54
N VAL A 100 4.78 -7.88 10.59
CA VAL A 100 3.93 -6.73 10.90
C VAL A 100 2.74 -7.14 11.76
N ASP A 101 2.24 -6.18 12.54
CA ASP A 101 1.06 -6.39 13.38
C ASP A 101 -0.20 -6.60 12.51
N HIS A 102 -0.65 -7.84 12.39
CA HIS A 102 -1.82 -8.22 11.59
C HIS A 102 -3.15 -7.74 12.19
N HIS A 103 -3.19 -7.44 13.49
CA HIS A 103 -4.39 -7.00 14.20
C HIS A 103 -4.45 -5.49 14.41
N GLY A 104 -3.33 -4.78 14.27
CA GLY A 104 -3.20 -3.35 14.51
C GLY A 104 -3.46 -2.92 15.96
N LYS A 105 -3.43 -3.87 16.90
CA LYS A 105 -3.74 -3.66 18.33
C LYS A 105 -2.57 -3.97 19.26
N SER A 106 -1.43 -4.43 18.73
CA SER A 106 -0.31 -4.90 19.52
C SER A 106 0.24 -3.82 20.45
N GLU A 107 0.34 -2.56 19.99
CA GLU A 107 0.79 -1.46 20.85
C GLU A 107 -0.11 -1.27 22.08
N SER A 108 -1.43 -1.34 21.90
CA SER A 108 -2.39 -1.20 22.99
C SER A 108 -2.32 -2.37 23.98
N ASN A 109 -2.11 -3.59 23.45
CA ASN A 109 -1.97 -4.80 24.24
C ASN A 109 -0.67 -4.78 25.06
N VAL A 110 0.45 -4.39 24.45
CA VAL A 110 1.74 -4.25 25.15
C VAL A 110 1.65 -3.20 26.24
N ARG A 111 1.00 -2.06 25.98
CA ARG A 111 0.79 -1.03 27.02
C ARG A 111 0.02 -1.58 28.22
N HIS A 112 -1.01 -2.39 27.98
CA HIS A 112 -1.73 -3.05 29.07
C HIS A 112 -0.85 -4.05 29.81
N ALA A 113 -0.11 -4.89 29.09
CA ALA A 113 0.84 -5.84 29.68
C ALA A 113 1.85 -5.13 30.59
N GLN A 114 2.45 -4.02 30.15
CA GLN A 114 3.40 -3.22 30.94
C GLN A 114 2.80 -2.64 32.22
N ASN A 115 1.51 -2.25 32.18
CA ASN A 115 0.83 -1.68 33.33
C ASN A 115 0.55 -2.71 34.43
N VAL A 116 0.29 -3.97 34.06
CA VAL A 116 -0.07 -5.04 35.01
C VAL A 116 1.09 -5.99 35.34
N ALA A 117 2.16 -5.97 34.54
CA ALA A 117 3.33 -6.82 34.75
C ALA A 117 4.18 -6.38 35.97
N PRO A 118 4.81 -7.34 36.69
CA PRO A 118 5.86 -7.05 37.66
C PRO A 118 7.04 -6.30 37.00
N GLU A 119 7.78 -5.51 37.78
CA GLU A 119 8.89 -4.67 37.28
C GLU A 119 9.89 -5.46 36.41
N ALA A 120 10.35 -6.61 36.88
CA ALA A 120 11.34 -7.41 36.17
C ALA A 120 10.85 -7.81 34.76
N VAL A 121 9.58 -8.19 34.64
CA VAL A 121 8.96 -8.60 33.37
C VAL A 121 8.65 -7.39 32.49
N ARG A 122 8.26 -6.26 33.09
CA ARG A 122 8.01 -5.03 32.36
C ARG A 122 9.25 -4.55 31.60
N ILE A 123 10.44 -4.68 32.20
CA ILE A 123 11.70 -4.33 31.55
C ILE A 123 11.90 -5.20 30.30
N GLU A 124 11.78 -6.52 30.42
CA GLU A 124 11.92 -7.47 29.32
C GLU A 124 10.91 -7.22 28.18
N VAL A 125 9.64 -7.02 28.54
CA VAL A 125 8.56 -6.69 27.60
C VAL A 125 8.87 -5.39 26.86
N ASN A 126 9.35 -4.37 27.57
CA ASN A 126 9.68 -3.09 26.98
C ASN A 126 10.90 -3.17 26.05
N GLU A 127 11.97 -3.87 26.44
CA GLU A 127 13.14 -4.08 25.59
C GLU A 127 12.78 -4.81 24.30
N THR A 128 12.01 -5.90 24.41
CA THR A 128 11.56 -6.68 23.26
C THR A 128 10.68 -5.85 22.32
N TRP A 129 9.72 -5.10 22.88
CA TRP A 129 8.82 -4.27 22.10
C TRP A 129 9.54 -3.11 21.40
N GLN A 130 10.48 -2.44 22.08
CA GLN A 130 11.26 -1.36 21.49
C GLN A 130 12.12 -1.85 20.32
N GLU A 131 12.73 -3.03 20.47
CA GLU A 131 13.50 -3.66 19.41
C GLU A 131 12.64 -3.98 18.18
N TYR A 132 11.45 -4.55 18.39
CA TYR A 132 10.48 -4.78 17.34
C TYR A 132 10.10 -3.47 16.62
N GLN A 133 9.76 -2.41 17.37
CA GLN A 133 9.41 -1.10 16.81
C GLN A 133 10.55 -0.50 15.97
N ARG A 134 11.79 -0.64 16.43
CA ARG A 134 12.99 -0.20 15.69
C ARG A 134 13.09 -0.95 14.36
N CYS A 135 12.98 -2.27 14.39
CA CYS A 135 13.01 -3.11 13.18
C CYS A 135 11.90 -2.76 12.18
N CYS A 136 10.67 -2.55 12.66
CA CYS A 136 9.55 -2.13 11.81
C CYS A 136 9.82 -0.78 11.14
N LYS A 137 10.36 0.18 11.90
CA LYS A 137 10.68 1.52 11.39
C LYS A 137 11.76 1.45 10.29
N GLU A 138 12.83 0.72 10.54
CA GLU A 138 13.91 0.52 9.55
C GLU A 138 13.39 -0.18 8.29
N MET A 139 12.50 -1.17 8.44
CA MET A 139 11.90 -1.85 7.30
C MET A 139 11.02 -0.90 6.47
N ALA A 140 10.20 -0.07 7.13
CA ALA A 140 9.38 0.93 6.47
C ALA A 140 10.21 1.98 5.74
N GLU A 141 11.28 2.48 6.37
CA GLU A 141 12.22 3.43 5.77
C GLU A 141 12.88 2.85 4.50
N ARG A 142 13.35 1.60 4.53
CA ARG A 142 13.91 0.91 3.34
C ARG A 142 12.90 0.71 2.20
N VAL A 143 11.61 0.53 2.51
CA VAL A 143 10.57 0.44 1.49
C VAL A 143 10.34 1.81 0.85
N LEU A 144 10.25 2.85 1.68
CA LEU A 144 10.07 4.23 1.22
C LEU A 144 11.25 4.72 0.36
N GLU A 145 12.49 4.43 0.76
CA GLU A 145 13.68 4.79 0.00
C GLU A 145 13.67 4.15 -1.39
N ARG A 146 13.32 2.86 -1.49
CA ARG A 146 13.19 2.17 -2.78
C ARG A 146 12.11 2.79 -3.68
N GLN A 147 10.97 3.13 -3.10
CA GLN A 147 9.90 3.81 -3.86
C GLN A 147 10.36 5.16 -4.38
N LEU A 148 11.06 5.95 -3.55
CA LEU A 148 11.61 7.24 -3.96
C LEU A 148 12.66 7.09 -5.08
N GLU A 149 13.52 6.07 -5.00
CA GLU A 149 14.50 5.77 -6.05
C GLU A 149 13.83 5.40 -7.38
N GLU A 150 12.76 4.59 -7.34
CA GLU A 150 11.97 4.22 -8.51
C GLU A 150 11.28 5.44 -9.13
N GLU A 151 10.66 6.30 -8.31
CA GLU A 151 10.06 7.55 -8.77
C GLU A 151 11.09 8.49 -9.41
N GLN A 152 12.26 8.64 -8.80
CA GLN A 152 13.35 9.45 -9.36
C GLN A 152 13.87 8.88 -10.67
N LYS A 153 13.97 7.56 -10.79
CA LYS A 153 14.39 6.88 -12.02
C LYS A 153 13.37 7.12 -13.12
N PHE A 154 12.09 6.94 -12.82
CA PHE A 154 11.00 7.21 -13.74
C PHE A 154 11.00 8.67 -14.20
N GLN A 155 11.18 9.62 -13.28
CA GLN A 155 11.25 11.04 -13.60
C GLN A 155 12.41 11.35 -14.55
N LYS A 156 13.60 10.81 -14.30
CA LYS A 156 14.77 10.99 -15.20
C LYS A 156 14.53 10.40 -16.58
N GLU A 157 13.89 9.23 -16.66
CA GLU A 157 13.54 8.59 -17.93
C GLU A 157 12.51 9.42 -18.72
N PHE A 158 11.49 9.95 -18.02
CA PHE A 158 10.50 10.85 -18.60
C PHE A 158 11.13 12.15 -19.12
N ASP A 159 12.02 12.79 -18.34
CA ASP A 159 12.73 14.00 -18.75
C ASP A 159 13.63 13.76 -19.98
N SER A 160 14.27 12.59 -20.05
CA SER A 160 15.05 12.15 -21.23
C SER A 160 14.16 12.05 -22.48
N LEU A 161 12.99 11.40 -22.39
CA LEU A 161 12.04 11.27 -23.49
C LEU A 161 11.48 12.63 -23.95
N LEU A 162 11.19 13.53 -23.00
CA LEU A 162 10.76 14.89 -23.32
C LEU A 162 11.85 15.64 -24.10
N SER A 163 13.13 15.48 -23.73
CA SER A 163 14.24 16.11 -24.43
C SER A 163 14.37 15.61 -25.87
N GLU A 164 14.17 14.32 -26.11
CA GLU A 164 14.24 13.72 -27.45
C GLU A 164 13.06 14.14 -28.33
N SER A 165 11.85 14.17 -27.78
CA SER A 165 10.68 14.75 -28.46
C SER A 165 10.88 16.22 -28.82
N GLY A 166 11.52 16.99 -27.95
CA GLY A 166 11.90 18.38 -28.21
C GLY A 166 12.84 18.50 -29.41
N ARG A 167 13.89 17.66 -29.46
CA ARG A 167 14.85 17.62 -30.59
C ARG A 167 14.17 17.26 -31.92
N LEU A 168 13.25 16.31 -31.92
CA LEU A 168 12.48 15.94 -33.11
C LEU A 168 11.59 17.10 -33.59
N SER A 169 10.98 17.83 -32.66
CA SER A 169 10.18 19.02 -33.00
C SER A 169 11.03 20.15 -33.62
N ASP A 170 12.23 20.39 -33.10
CA ASP A 170 13.15 21.39 -33.65
C ASP A 170 13.65 20.99 -35.05
N LEU A 171 13.94 19.70 -35.26
CA LEU A 171 14.36 19.19 -36.56
C LEU A 171 13.24 19.35 -37.62
N SER A 172 12.00 19.02 -37.24
CA SER A 172 10.81 19.24 -38.08
C SER A 172 10.63 20.71 -38.44
N ASN A 173 10.75 21.60 -37.46
CA ASN A 173 10.66 23.06 -37.68
C ASN A 173 11.76 23.56 -38.62
N ARG A 174 13.00 23.08 -38.47
CA ARG A 174 14.13 23.43 -39.36
C ARG A 174 13.92 22.96 -40.80
N LEU A 175 13.41 21.74 -41.01
CA LEU A 175 13.03 21.24 -42.34
C LEU A 175 11.93 22.10 -42.95
N HIS A 176 10.92 22.48 -42.16
CA HIS A 176 9.82 23.30 -42.63
C HIS A 176 10.26 24.73 -42.97
N ILE A 177 11.22 25.30 -42.22
CA ILE A 177 11.86 26.59 -42.52
C ILE A 177 12.70 26.48 -43.81
N GLY A 178 13.51 25.43 -43.97
CA GLY A 178 14.34 25.22 -45.17
C GLY A 178 13.51 25.11 -46.45
N SER A 179 12.41 24.35 -46.41
CA SER A 179 11.45 24.25 -47.52
C SER A 179 10.83 25.61 -47.87
N LYS A 180 10.45 26.41 -46.86
CA LYS A 180 9.91 27.75 -47.07
C LYS A 180 10.95 28.72 -47.66
N ILE A 181 12.22 28.60 -47.31
CA ILE A 181 13.31 29.43 -47.85
C ILE A 181 13.59 29.07 -49.32
N LEU A 182 13.68 27.77 -49.65
CA LEU A 182 13.88 27.32 -51.03
C LEU A 182 12.78 27.80 -51.98
N LEU A 183 11.51 27.77 -51.53
CA LEU A 183 10.41 28.35 -52.29
C LEU A 183 10.58 29.85 -52.54
N ILE A 184 11.01 30.61 -51.54
CA ILE A 184 11.23 32.07 -51.69
C ILE A 184 12.40 32.34 -52.65
N ILE A 185 13.51 31.60 -52.54
CA ILE A 185 14.66 31.75 -53.44
C ILE A 185 14.27 31.40 -54.88
N GLY A 186 13.50 30.33 -55.10
CA GLY A 186 12.97 29.98 -56.43
C GLY A 186 12.13 31.11 -57.02
N ILE A 187 11.23 31.69 -56.23
CA ILE A 187 10.41 32.84 -56.64
C ILE A 187 11.30 34.04 -57.01
N VAL A 188 12.31 34.37 -56.21
CA VAL A 188 13.21 35.51 -56.45
C VAL A 188 14.16 35.30 -57.63
N LEU A 189 14.57 34.07 -57.95
CA LEU A 189 15.43 33.80 -59.11
C LEU A 189 14.65 33.72 -60.42
N ILE A 190 13.39 33.28 -60.37
CA ILE A 190 12.56 33.06 -61.57
C ILE A 190 11.83 34.35 -61.99
N ILE A 191 11.43 35.21 -61.06
CA ILE A 191 10.67 36.44 -61.37
C ILE A 191 11.46 37.50 -62.15
N PRO A 192 12.71 37.86 -61.80
CA PRO A 192 13.46 38.89 -62.50
C PRO A 192 13.73 38.61 -63.99
N PRO A 193 14.14 37.39 -64.41
CA PRO A 193 14.31 37.12 -65.84
C PRO A 193 12.99 37.12 -66.61
N LEU A 194 11.87 36.74 -65.97
CA LEU A 194 10.53 36.88 -66.56
C LEU A 194 10.12 38.35 -66.71
N CYS A 195 10.44 39.21 -65.75
CA CYS A 195 10.17 40.65 -65.87
C CYS A 195 11.00 41.31 -66.98
N LEU A 196 12.27 40.93 -67.16
CA LEU A 196 13.14 41.50 -68.20
C LEU A 196 12.71 41.09 -69.63
N GLN A 197 11.97 39.99 -69.80
CA GLN A 197 11.40 39.60 -71.09
C GLN A 197 10.12 40.38 -71.46
N MET A 198 9.51 41.10 -70.50
CA MET A 198 8.23 41.81 -70.69
C MET A 198 8.38 43.31 -71.00
N ASP A 199 9.59 43.86 -71.06
CA ASP A 199 9.83 45.30 -71.35
C ASP A 199 9.58 45.71 -72.82
N SER A 200 9.04 44.80 -73.65
CA SER A 200 8.65 45.10 -75.04
C SER A 200 7.21 45.60 -75.21
N PHE A 201 6.37 45.62 -74.17
CA PHE A 201 4.96 46.02 -74.30
C PHE A 201 4.63 47.18 -73.34
N ALA A 202 4.42 48.36 -73.92
CA ALA A 202 4.04 49.58 -73.22
C ALA A 202 2.77 49.37 -72.36
N GLY A 203 2.92 49.43 -71.03
CA GLY A 203 1.81 49.37 -70.06
C GLY A 203 2.13 48.80 -68.66
N SER A 204 3.42 48.63 -68.30
CA SER A 204 3.87 47.75 -67.20
C SER A 204 3.90 48.34 -65.78
N SER A 205 3.49 49.59 -65.55
CA SER A 205 3.59 50.21 -64.21
C SER A 205 2.55 49.69 -63.19
N VAL A 206 1.40 49.20 -63.64
CA VAL A 206 0.30 48.81 -62.73
C VAL A 206 0.43 47.35 -62.27
N LEU A 207 0.88 46.46 -63.15
CA LEU A 207 1.03 45.02 -62.84
C LEU A 207 2.18 44.75 -61.85
N SER A 208 3.30 45.46 -61.95
CA SER A 208 4.41 45.34 -60.99
C SER A 208 3.98 45.79 -59.58
N VAL A 209 3.20 46.86 -59.48
CA VAL A 209 2.64 47.35 -58.21
C VAL A 209 1.64 46.34 -57.63
N ILE A 210 0.78 45.75 -58.46
CA ILE A 210 -0.17 44.70 -58.02
C ILE A 210 0.59 43.46 -57.52
N CYS A 211 1.65 43.02 -58.20
CA CYS A 211 2.47 41.89 -57.75
C CYS A 211 3.16 42.16 -56.41
N ILE A 212 3.67 43.37 -56.19
CA ILE A 212 4.27 43.78 -54.91
C ILE A 212 3.20 43.83 -53.81
N VAL A 213 2.03 44.39 -54.09
CA VAL A 213 0.91 44.47 -53.13
C VAL A 213 0.39 43.07 -52.77
N ILE A 214 0.24 42.16 -53.73
CA ILE A 214 -0.15 40.77 -53.46
C ILE A 214 0.92 40.06 -52.63
N SER A 215 2.20 40.28 -52.92
CA SER A 215 3.31 39.72 -52.14
C SER A 215 3.29 40.23 -50.68
N ILE A 216 3.05 41.53 -50.48
CA ILE A 216 2.90 42.13 -49.15
C ILE A 216 1.66 41.58 -48.42
N LEU A 217 0.52 41.45 -49.09
CA LEU A 217 -0.70 40.89 -48.50
C LEU A 217 -0.53 39.41 -48.11
N LEU A 218 0.19 38.62 -48.91
CA LEU A 218 0.52 37.24 -48.58
C LEU A 218 1.47 37.16 -47.37
N LEU A 219 2.43 38.08 -47.25
CA LEU A 219 3.31 38.19 -46.08
C LEU A 219 2.55 38.58 -44.81
N ILE A 220 1.60 39.52 -44.90
CA ILE A 220 0.75 39.93 -43.77
C ILE A 220 -0.16 38.79 -43.31
N LYS A 221 -0.80 38.07 -44.26
CA LYS A 221 -1.66 36.92 -43.94
C LYS A 221 -0.87 35.79 -43.27
N ARG A 222 0.36 35.54 -43.71
CA ARG A 222 1.26 34.55 -43.11
C ARG A 222 1.70 34.93 -41.70
N ASN A 223 2.02 36.20 -41.45
CA ASN A 223 2.38 36.69 -40.11
C ASN A 223 1.21 36.62 -39.10
N LYS A 224 -0.04 36.80 -39.57
CA LYS A 224 -1.23 36.63 -38.71
C LYS A 224 -1.38 35.17 -38.24
N SER A 225 -1.16 34.20 -39.12
CA SER A 225 -1.21 32.78 -38.76
C SER A 225 -0.14 32.40 -37.72
N ASP A 226 1.07 32.94 -37.81
CA ASP A 226 2.15 32.65 -36.85
C ASP A 226 1.86 33.22 -35.45
N ARG A 227 1.11 34.33 -35.34
CA ARG A 227 0.66 34.84 -34.02
C ARG A 227 -0.39 33.94 -33.37
N GLU A 228 -1.31 33.38 -34.15
CA GLU A 228 -2.35 32.49 -33.62
C GLU A 228 -1.73 31.20 -33.06
N TRP A 229 -0.71 30.64 -33.71
CA TRP A 229 0.02 29.47 -33.19
C TRP A 229 0.77 29.76 -31.88
N LYS A 230 1.35 30.96 -31.71
CA LYS A 230 2.00 31.34 -30.44
C LYS A 230 1.01 31.44 -29.27
N ILE A 231 -0.21 31.92 -29.53
CA ILE A 231 -1.26 32.00 -28.50
C ILE A 231 -1.72 30.59 -28.08
N VAL A 232 -1.82 29.66 -29.03
CA VAL A 232 -2.18 28.26 -28.75
C VAL A 232 -1.09 27.56 -27.94
N ASP A 233 0.19 27.76 -28.30
CA ASP A 233 1.33 27.17 -27.59
C ASP A 233 1.44 27.68 -26.14
N GLU A 234 1.19 28.97 -25.91
CA GLU A 234 1.22 29.56 -24.57
C GLU A 234 0.04 29.08 -23.69
N LYS A 235 -1.14 28.83 -24.27
CA LYS A 235 -2.25 28.18 -23.57
C LYS A 235 -1.93 26.74 -23.19
N LEU A 236 -1.23 26.00 -24.06
CA LEU A 236 -0.83 24.62 -23.80
C LEU A 236 0.20 24.52 -22.66
N LYS A 237 1.14 25.46 -22.57
CA LYS A 237 2.09 25.55 -21.44
C LYS A 237 1.39 25.79 -20.11
N ARG A 238 0.47 26.75 -20.04
CA ARG A 238 -0.30 27.03 -18.81
C ARG A 238 -1.19 25.87 -18.35
N MET A 239 -1.63 25.00 -19.26
CA MET A 239 -2.39 23.78 -18.90
C MET A 239 -1.49 22.68 -18.32
N LYS A 240 -0.20 22.64 -18.70
CA LYS A 240 0.76 21.67 -18.16
C LYS A 240 1.25 22.05 -16.76
N GLU A 241 1.35 23.34 -16.43
CA GLU A 241 1.76 23.83 -15.10
C GLU A 241 0.66 23.71 -14.01
N LYS A 242 -0.58 23.39 -14.41
CA LYS A 242 -1.73 23.23 -13.49
C LYS A 242 -2.08 21.77 -13.17
N LYS A 243 -1.28 20.82 -13.63
CA LYS A 243 -1.36 19.39 -13.30
C LYS A 243 -0.18 19.03 -12.43
#